data_AF-A0A7Y7EDZ8-F1
#
_entry.id   AF-A0A7Y7EDZ8-F1
#
_cell.length_a   1.000
_cell.length_b   1.000
_cell.length_c   1.000
_cell.angle_alpha   90.00
_cell.angle_beta   90.00
_cell.angle_gamma   90.00
#
_symmetry.space_group_name_H-M   'P 1'
#
loop_
_entity.id
_entity.type
_entity.pdbx_description
1 polymer ?
#
loop_
_entity_poly.entity_id
_entity_poly.type
_entity_poly.pdbx_seq_one_letter_code
_entity_poly.pdbx_strand_id
1 'polypeptide(L)'
;MGITAGIIIILMGIAHNLYGEKKQIPALKELTEDSIMIGSLRIMIYQGGILLLAVGVVQVLVSAHILELSGIAAYFPIGIVIINVITSLMIAALLHQEIFKITIPQFVIFALVIALQILSI
;
A
#
# COMPACT_ATOMS: atom_id res chain seq x y z
N MET A 1 -12.27 -3.34 16.93
CA MET A 1 -11.01 -3.61 16.21
C MET A 1 -10.73 -2.63 15.07
N GLY A 2 -11.76 -2.02 14.45
CA GLY A 2 -11.58 -1.11 13.30
C GLY A 2 -10.70 0.12 13.54
N ILE A 3 -10.79 0.79 14.70
CA ILE A 3 -9.89 1.90 15.05
C ILE A 3 -8.42 1.44 15.09
N THR A 4 -8.15 0.32 15.77
CA THR A 4 -6.81 -0.26 15.86
C THR A 4 -6.27 -0.64 14.47
N ALA A 5 -7.10 -1.27 13.64
CA ALA A 5 -6.74 -1.58 12.26
C ALA A 5 -6.42 -0.31 11.46
N GLY A 6 -7.25 0.73 11.57
CA GLY A 6 -7.01 2.01 10.92
C GLY A 6 -5.70 2.69 11.34
N ILE A 7 -5.38 2.70 12.64
CA ILE A 7 -4.11 3.22 13.16
C ILE A 7 -2.93 2.41 12.62
N ILE A 8 -3.01 1.07 12.64
CA ILE A 8 -1.97 0.20 12.09
C ILE A 8 -1.76 0.48 10.60
N ILE A 9 -2.84 0.67 9.83
CA ILE A 9 -2.79 1.01 8.41
C ILE A 9 -2.09 2.36 8.17
N ILE A 10 -2.40 3.39 8.96
CA ILE A 10 -1.74 4.70 8.90
C ILE A 10 -0.23 4.55 9.13
N LEU A 11 0.16 3.85 10.20
CA LEU A 11 1.57 3.61 10.52
C LEU A 11 2.27 2.83 9.40
N MET A 12 1.60 1.84 8.81
CA MET A 12 2.12 1.09 7.66
C MET A 12 2.28 1.97 6.42
N GLY A 13 1.36 2.91 6.15
CA GLY A 13 1.53 3.86 5.04
C GLY A 13 2.79 4.71 5.17
N ILE A 14 3.08 5.19 6.38
CA ILE A 14 4.32 5.92 6.67
C ILE A 14 5.55 5.00 6.53
N ALA A 15 5.50 3.81 7.14
CA ALA A 15 6.59 2.84 7.08
C ALA A 15 6.87 2.39 5.63
N HIS A 16 5.83 2.22 4.81
CA HIS A 16 5.93 1.87 3.40
C HIS A 16 6.73 2.91 2.62
N ASN A 17 6.40 4.20 2.78
CA ASN A 17 7.13 5.30 2.13
C ASN A 17 8.59 5.36 2.57
N LEU A 18 8.82 5.29 3.89
CA LEU A 18 10.18 5.35 4.46
C LEU A 18 11.03 4.17 4.02
N TYR A 19 10.46 2.96 4.03
CA TYR A 19 11.16 1.75 3.60
C TYR A 19 11.46 1.80 2.10
N GLY A 20 10.48 2.19 1.28
CA GLY A 20 10.68 2.28 -0.17
C GLY A 20 11.81 3.25 -0.53
N GLU A 21 11.79 4.47 0.03
CA GLU A 21 12.79 5.49 -0.29
C GLU A 21 14.17 5.17 0.30
N LYS A 22 14.24 4.60 1.51
CA LYS A 22 15.53 4.32 2.19
C LYS A 22 16.15 2.97 1.86
N LYS A 23 15.38 2.00 1.34
CA LYS A 23 15.86 0.64 1.07
C LYS A 23 15.62 0.21 -0.38
N GLN A 24 14.41 0.32 -0.89
CA GLN A 24 14.10 -0.20 -2.23
C GLN A 24 14.73 0.64 -3.34
N ILE A 25 14.68 1.98 -3.24
CA ILE A 25 15.28 2.87 -4.24
C ILE A 25 16.81 2.71 -4.30
N PRO A 26 17.57 2.73 -3.17
CA PRO A 26 18.99 2.44 -3.21
C PRO A 26 19.31 1.05 -3.77
N ALA A 27 18.57 0.01 -3.37
CA ALA A 27 18.78 -1.35 -3.88
C ALA A 27 18.55 -1.44 -5.40
N LEU A 28 17.56 -0.70 -5.94
CA LEU A 28 17.33 -0.65 -7.37
C LEU A 28 18.46 0.09 -8.10
N LYS A 29 19.01 1.16 -7.52
CA LYS A 29 20.15 1.91 -8.07
C LYS A 29 21.44 1.10 -8.12
N GLU A 30 21.58 0.08 -7.28
CA GLU A 30 22.71 -0.87 -7.36
C GLU A 30 22.57 -1.86 -8.53
N LEU A 31 21.36 -2.00 -9.09
CA LEU A 31 21.06 -2.94 -10.17
C LEU A 31 20.93 -2.25 -11.53
N THR A 32 20.49 -0.98 -11.56
CA THR A 32 20.30 -0.23 -12.80
C THR A 32 20.60 1.26 -12.64
N GLU A 33 20.98 1.91 -13.73
CA GLU A 33 21.07 3.37 -13.84
C GLU A 33 19.87 3.99 -14.58
N ASP A 34 18.88 3.18 -14.98
CA ASP A 34 17.70 3.67 -15.69
C ASP A 34 16.83 4.58 -14.81
N SER A 35 16.93 5.88 -15.08
CA SER A 35 16.18 6.93 -14.40
C SER A 35 14.66 6.76 -14.49
N ILE A 36 14.13 6.17 -15.56
CA ILE A 36 12.69 5.92 -15.73
C ILE A 36 12.26 4.81 -14.78
N MET A 37 13.01 3.71 -14.71
CA MET A 37 12.71 2.59 -13.81
C MET A 37 12.77 3.01 -12.34
N ILE A 38 13.78 3.80 -11.97
CA ILE A 38 13.92 4.36 -10.62
C ILE A 38 12.75 5.32 -10.31
N GLY A 39 12.40 6.19 -11.26
CA GLY A 39 11.27 7.11 -11.13
C GLY A 39 9.94 6.38 -10.95
N SER A 40 9.71 5.33 -11.75
CA SER A 40 8.53 4.46 -11.67
C SER A 40 8.40 3.83 -10.29
N LEU A 41 9.47 3.21 -9.77
CA LEU A 41 9.46 2.62 -8.43
C LEU A 41 9.14 3.67 -7.35
N ARG A 42 9.72 4.87 -7.45
CA ARG A 42 9.46 5.94 -6.49
C ARG A 42 7.99 6.37 -6.52
N ILE A 43 7.40 6.54 -7.70
CA ILE A 43 5.97 6.86 -7.84
C ILE A 43 5.12 5.75 -7.21
N MET A 44 5.42 4.47 -7.48
CA MET A 44 4.69 3.34 -6.90
C MET A 44 4.73 3.34 -5.38
N ILE A 45 5.90 3.59 -4.78
CA ILE A 45 6.06 3.69 -3.32
C ILE A 45 5.19 4.81 -2.77
N TYR A 46 5.29 6.03 -3.32
CA TYR A 46 4.54 7.17 -2.83
C TYR A 46 3.02 6.98 -2.99
N GLN A 47 2.57 6.48 -4.14
CA GLN A 47 1.17 6.18 -4.38
C GLN A 47 0.64 5.15 -3.38
N GLY A 48 1.36 4.04 -3.18
CA GLY A 48 0.99 3.02 -2.22
C GLY A 48 0.89 3.55 -0.78
N GLY A 49 1.87 4.34 -0.34
CA GLY A 49 1.87 4.89 1.01
C GLY A 49 0.78 5.95 1.25
N ILE A 50 0.52 6.82 0.27
CA ILE A 50 -0.57 7.80 0.35
C ILE A 50 -1.94 7.11 0.37
N LEU A 51 -2.13 6.08 -0.46
CA LEU A 51 -3.36 5.30 -0.47
C LEU A 51 -3.60 4.60 0.87
N LEU A 52 -2.57 3.94 1.42
CA LEU A 52 -2.68 3.33 2.75
C LEU A 52 -3.02 4.38 3.82
N LEU A 53 -2.36 5.54 3.80
CA LEU A 53 -2.66 6.62 4.74
C LEU A 53 -4.13 7.04 4.66
N ALA A 54 -4.63 7.32 3.44
CA ALA A 54 -6.01 7.74 3.22
C ALA A 54 -7.02 6.66 3.67
N VAL A 55 -6.78 5.40 3.29
CA VAL A 55 -7.63 4.27 3.68
C VAL A 55 -7.64 4.08 5.20
N GLY A 56 -6.48 4.19 5.84
CA GLY A 56 -6.37 4.10 7.31
C GLY A 56 -7.13 5.21 8.03
N VAL A 57 -7.05 6.45 7.53
CA VAL A 57 -7.85 7.58 8.06
C VAL A 57 -9.34 7.31 7.91
N VAL A 58 -9.80 6.91 6.72
CA VAL A 58 -11.21 6.58 6.49
C VAL A 58 -11.67 5.46 7.43
N GLN A 59 -10.86 4.41 7.62
CA GLN A 59 -11.18 3.32 8.53
C GLN A 59 -11.35 3.80 9.99
N VAL A 60 -10.47 4.68 10.46
CA VAL A 60 -10.59 5.29 11.81
C VAL A 60 -11.88 6.10 11.91
N LEU A 61 -12.17 6.95 10.93
CA LEU A 61 -13.36 7.81 10.94
C LEU A 61 -14.66 6.99 10.93
N VAL A 62 -14.70 5.92 10.13
CA VAL A 62 -15.85 5.00 10.07
C VAL A 62 -16.01 4.26 11.40
N SER A 63 -14.91 3.75 11.96
CA SER A 63 -14.94 3.04 13.22
C SER A 63 -15.25 3.94 14.42
N ALA A 64 -15.04 5.24 14.30
CA ALA A 64 -15.39 6.24 15.31
C ALA A 64 -16.82 6.78 15.13
N HIS A 65 -17.60 6.28 14.18
CA HIS A 65 -18.94 6.76 13.83
C HIS A 65 -18.99 8.24 13.43
N ILE A 66 -17.87 8.80 12.93
CA ILE A 66 -17.80 10.17 12.40
C ILE A 66 -18.24 10.20 10.93
N LEU A 67 -18.01 9.10 10.22
CA LEU A 67 -18.36 8.91 8.82
C LEU A 67 -19.07 7.56 8.67
N GLU A 68 -20.19 7.52 7.94
CA GLU A 68 -20.90 6.27 7.65
C GLU A 68 -20.72 5.87 6.19
N LEU A 69 -20.18 4.67 5.96
CA LEU A 69 -20.14 4.04 4.64
C LEU A 69 -21.17 2.91 4.61
N SER A 70 -22.23 3.07 3.81
CA SER A 70 -23.32 2.10 3.73
C SER A 70 -23.32 1.36 2.38
N GLY A 71 -23.91 0.16 2.38
CA GLY A 71 -24.01 -0.69 1.20
C GLY A 71 -22.64 -1.04 0.61
N ILE A 72 -22.47 -0.84 -0.69
CA ILE A 72 -21.22 -1.14 -1.42
C ILE A 72 -20.06 -0.25 -0.92
N ALA A 73 -20.34 0.96 -0.42
CA ALA A 73 -19.32 1.88 0.04
C ALA A 73 -18.57 1.36 1.27
N ALA A 74 -19.15 0.45 2.06
CA ALA A 74 -18.47 -0.18 3.20
C ALA A 74 -17.20 -0.95 2.77
N TYR A 75 -17.15 -1.42 1.53
CA TYR A 75 -16.01 -2.13 0.96
C TYR A 75 -14.98 -1.20 0.30
N PHE A 76 -15.19 0.11 0.31
CA PHE A 76 -14.28 1.08 -0.30
C PHE A 76 -12.83 0.98 0.24
N PRO A 77 -12.59 0.90 1.57
CA PRO A 77 -11.24 0.72 2.12
C PRO A 77 -10.50 -0.48 1.51
N ILE A 78 -11.18 -1.62 1.44
CA ILE A 78 -10.58 -2.87 0.98
C ILE A 78 -10.42 -2.92 -0.54
N GLY A 79 -11.41 -2.41 -1.26
CA GLY A 79 -11.38 -2.33 -2.71
C GLY A 79 -10.19 -1.51 -3.20
N ILE A 80 -9.90 -0.37 -2.56
CA ILE A 80 -8.74 0.45 -2.92
C ILE A 80 -7.43 -0.29 -2.67
N VAL A 81 -7.26 -0.95 -1.53
CA VAL A 81 -6.03 -1.68 -1.22
C VAL A 81 -5.83 -2.82 -2.22
N ILE A 82 -6.89 -3.56 -2.56
CA ILE A 82 -6.84 -4.65 -3.55
C ILE A 82 -6.45 -4.11 -4.93
N ILE A 83 -7.08 -3.03 -5.40
CA ILE A 83 -6.74 -2.42 -6.70
C ILE A 83 -5.28 -1.97 -6.71
N ASN A 84 -4.79 -1.38 -5.63
CA ASN A 84 -3.39 -0.96 -5.50
C ASN A 84 -2.43 -2.17 -5.57
N VAL A 85 -2.75 -3.27 -4.89
CA VAL A 85 -1.95 -4.50 -4.93
C VAL A 85 -1.92 -5.08 -6.34
N ILE A 86 -3.06 -5.21 -7.00
CA ILE A 86 -3.15 -5.75 -8.37
C ILE A 86 -2.36 -4.86 -9.33
N THR A 87 -2.52 -3.54 -9.25
CA THR A 87 -1.81 -2.59 -10.11
C THR A 87 -0.30 -2.70 -9.90
N SER A 88 0.15 -2.73 -8.64
CA SER A 88 1.57 -2.88 -8.31
C SER A 88 2.12 -4.22 -8.80
N LEU A 89 1.37 -5.31 -8.63
CA LEU A 89 1.77 -6.64 -9.10
C LEU A 89 1.87 -6.68 -10.62
N MET A 90 0.92 -6.09 -11.35
CA MET A 90 0.98 -6.00 -12.81
C MET A 90 2.22 -5.24 -13.27
N ILE A 91 2.52 -4.09 -12.68
CA ILE A 91 3.70 -3.29 -13.03
C ILE A 91 4.98 -4.08 -12.73
N ALA A 92 5.10 -4.65 -11.52
CA ALA A 92 6.28 -5.38 -11.10
C ALA A 92 6.51 -6.68 -11.89
N ALA A 93 5.44 -7.44 -12.18
CA ALA A 93 5.55 -8.72 -12.89
C ALA A 93 5.71 -8.58 -14.40
N LEU A 94 5.04 -7.60 -15.03
CA LEU A 94 5.02 -7.48 -16.49
C LEU A 94 6.07 -6.52 -17.04
N LEU A 95 6.42 -5.46 -16.30
CA LEU A 95 7.29 -4.41 -16.83
C LEU A 95 8.72 -4.49 -16.28
N HIS A 96 8.90 -4.93 -15.03
CA HIS A 96 10.20 -4.82 -14.37
C HIS A 96 10.48 -5.98 -13.39
N GLN A 97 10.91 -7.14 -13.90
CA GLN A 97 11.20 -8.32 -13.07
C GLN A 97 12.23 -8.08 -11.96
N GLU A 98 13.14 -7.12 -12.14
CA GLU A 98 14.08 -6.70 -11.09
C GLU A 98 13.40 -6.01 -9.92
N ILE A 99 12.37 -5.19 -10.20
CA ILE A 99 11.53 -4.54 -9.20
C ILE A 99 10.72 -5.58 -8.42
N PHE A 100 10.30 -6.68 -9.08
CA PHE A 100 9.50 -7.72 -8.43
C PHE A 100 10.17 -8.28 -7.16
N LYS A 101 11.45 -8.65 -7.23
CA LYS A 101 12.17 -9.22 -6.06
C LYS A 101 12.26 -8.24 -4.89
N ILE A 102 12.44 -6.95 -5.19
CA ILE A 102 12.58 -5.87 -4.21
C ILE A 102 11.23 -5.53 -3.55
N THR A 103 10.12 -5.77 -4.25
CA THR A 103 8.76 -5.43 -3.81
C THR A 103 8.04 -6.57 -3.09
N ILE A 104 8.57 -7.81 -3.10
CA ILE A 104 8.01 -8.96 -2.35
C ILE A 104 7.68 -8.64 -0.89
N PRO A 105 8.58 -8.03 -0.08
CA PRO A 105 8.28 -7.72 1.32
C PRO A 105 7.06 -6.80 1.48
N GLN A 106 6.85 -5.87 0.54
CA GLN A 106 5.67 -5.00 0.55
C GLN A 106 4.39 -5.77 0.24
N PHE A 107 4.41 -6.74 -0.68
CA PHE A 107 3.24 -7.56 -0.97
C PHE A 107 2.79 -8.39 0.24
N VAL A 108 3.74 -8.88 1.05
CA VAL A 108 3.42 -9.58 2.31
C VAL A 108 2.72 -8.63 3.29
N ILE A 109 3.21 -7.40 3.43
CA ILE A 109 2.58 -6.38 4.27
C ILE A 109 1.17 -6.07 3.77
N PHE A 110 0.99 -5.88 2.45
CA PHE A 110 -0.33 -5.63 1.87
C PHE A 110 -1.31 -6.80 2.10
N ALA A 111 -0.85 -8.05 2.00
CA ALA A 111 -1.70 -9.21 2.31
C ALA A 111 -2.17 -9.20 3.77
N LEU A 112 -1.28 -8.84 4.70
CA LEU A 112 -1.64 -8.66 6.12
C LEU A 112 -2.65 -7.52 6.30
N VAL A 113 -2.48 -6.39 5.60
CA VAL A 113 -3.44 -5.28 5.62
C VAL A 113 -4.82 -5.74 5.16
N ILE A 114 -4.89 -6.42 4.03
CA ILE A 114 -6.14 -6.92 3.47
C ILE A 114 -6.81 -7.86 4.47
N ALA A 115 -6.07 -8.82 5.05
CA ALA A 115 -6.61 -9.72 6.06
C ALA A 115 -7.17 -8.97 7.27
N LEU A 116 -6.43 -7.97 7.79
CA LEU A 116 -6.89 -7.13 8.90
C LEU A 116 -8.16 -6.34 8.55
N GLN A 117 -8.26 -5.84 7.30
CA GLN A 117 -9.45 -5.13 6.85
C GLN A 117 -10.66 -6.06 6.70
N ILE A 118 -10.49 -7.25 6.12
CA ILE A 118 -11.57 -8.26 6.01
C ILE A 118 -12.11 -8.59 7.40
N LEU A 119 -11.23 -8.76 8.39
CA LEU A 119 -11.61 -9.07 9.78
C LEU A 119 -12.24 -7.88 10.53
N SER A 120 -12.16 -6.67 9.97
CA SER A 120 -12.65 -5.45 10.61
C SER A 120 -14.00 -4.96 10.09
N ILE A 121 -14.43 -5.48 8.93
CA ILE A 121 -15.77 -5.31 8.35
C ILE A 121 -16.73 -6.27 9.05
#